data_AF-A0A7V8IXB1-F1
#
_entry.id   AF-A0A7V8IXB1-F1
#
_cell.length_a   1.000
_cell.length_b   1.000
_cell.length_c   1.000
_cell.angle_alpha   90.00
_cell.angle_beta   90.00
_cell.angle_gamma   90.00
#
_symmetry.space_group_name_H-M   'P 1'
#
loop_
_entity.id
_entity.type
_entity.pdbx_description
1 polymer ?
#
loop_
_entity_poly.entity_id
_entity_poly.type
_entity_poly.pdbx_seq_one_letter_code
_entity_poly.pdbx_strand_id
1 'polypeptide(L)'
;MSFTFKPHTRKRKNKSGFRARMATRSGRKILARRRKQGCWKLTVSDERNCRRHREPLPRSSSNAGKQRHTYNKNWAKIKRKKDRERLEKRASAQHKPK
;
A
#
# COMPACT_ATOMS: atom_id res chain seq x y z
N MET A 1 -25.13 31.15 32.51
CA MET A 1 -24.66 30.88 31.13
C MET A 1 -24.41 29.38 30.96
N SER A 2 -24.83 28.75 29.85
CA SER A 2 -24.58 27.31 29.60
C SER A 2 -23.44 27.08 28.60
N PHE A 3 -22.71 25.97 28.75
CA PHE A 3 -21.67 25.56 27.79
C PHE A 3 -22.23 25.36 26.37
N THR A 4 -21.46 25.77 25.36
CA THR A 4 -21.81 25.66 23.93
C THR A 4 -21.58 24.26 23.37
N PHE A 5 -20.62 23.53 23.94
CA PHE A 5 -20.29 22.19 23.48
C PHE A 5 -21.20 21.14 24.12
N LYS A 6 -22.17 20.65 23.34
CA LYS A 6 -22.99 19.49 23.70
C LYS A 6 -22.44 18.25 22.96
N PRO A 7 -21.77 17.31 23.64
CA PRO A 7 -21.10 16.20 22.97
C PRO A 7 -22.12 15.24 22.35
N HIS A 8 -22.14 15.17 21.02
CA HIS A 8 -22.97 14.22 20.29
C HIS A 8 -22.14 13.45 19.26
N THR A 9 -21.96 12.15 19.51
CA THR A 9 -21.09 11.26 18.73
C THR A 9 -21.49 11.14 17.25
N ARG A 10 -22.79 10.98 16.95
CA ARG A 10 -23.31 10.91 15.57
C ARG A 10 -23.07 12.22 14.80
N LYS A 11 -23.38 13.38 15.40
CA LYS A 11 -23.14 14.69 14.79
C LYS A 11 -21.65 14.91 14.50
N ARG A 12 -20.78 14.58 15.46
CA ARG A 12 -19.31 14.69 15.32
C ARG A 12 -18.79 13.86 14.14
N LYS A 13 -19.22 12.61 14.00
CA LYS A 13 -18.81 11.72 12.89
C LYS A 13 -19.36 12.18 11.54
N ASN A 14 -20.62 12.60 11.48
CA ASN A 14 -21.26 12.98 10.22
C ASN A 14 -20.70 14.30 9.67
N LYS A 15 -20.33 15.25 10.53
CA LYS A 15 -19.81 16.56 10.10
C LYS A 15 -18.29 16.56 9.93
N SER A 16 -17.56 15.87 10.81
CA SER A 16 -16.09 15.97 10.89
C SER A 16 -15.35 14.65 10.61
N GLY A 17 -16.06 13.59 10.26
CA GLY A 17 -15.47 12.29 9.93
C GLY A 17 -14.81 12.24 8.55
N PHE A 18 -14.05 11.16 8.31
CA PHE A 18 -13.30 10.97 7.07
C PHE A 18 -14.17 11.01 5.80
N ARG A 19 -15.31 10.30 5.82
CA ARG A 19 -16.25 10.26 4.69
C ARG A 19 -16.78 11.65 4.31
N ALA A 20 -17.13 12.46 5.31
CA ALA A 20 -17.61 13.82 5.11
C ALA A 20 -16.53 14.73 4.50
N ARG A 21 -15.26 14.55 4.91
CA ARG A 21 -14.12 15.25 4.30
C ARG A 21 -13.88 14.80 2.86
N MET A 22 -14.05 13.52 2.54
CA MET A 22 -13.85 13.01 1.18
C MET A 22 -14.95 13.44 0.20
N ALA A 23 -16.18 13.66 0.68
CA ALA A 23 -17.33 14.04 -0.14
C ALA A 23 -17.13 15.40 -0.85
N THR A 24 -16.47 16.37 -0.20
CA THR A 24 -16.31 17.74 -0.72
C THR A 24 -14.90 17.98 -1.27
N ARG A 25 -14.78 18.83 -2.30
CA ARG A 25 -13.47 19.22 -2.86
C ARG A 25 -12.58 19.89 -1.81
N SER A 26 -13.16 20.78 -1.00
CA SER A 26 -12.46 21.45 0.10
C SER A 26 -12.01 20.47 1.18
N GLY A 27 -12.85 19.51 1.56
CA GLY A 27 -12.50 18.47 2.52
C GLY A 27 -11.34 17.58 2.06
N ARG A 28 -11.28 17.25 0.76
CA ARG A 28 -10.12 16.54 0.17
C ARG A 28 -8.82 17.35 0.28
N LYS A 29 -8.87 18.67 0.04
CA LYS A 29 -7.72 19.57 0.23
C LYS A 29 -7.23 19.60 1.69
N ILE A 30 -8.16 19.61 2.65
CA ILE A 30 -7.81 19.55 4.08
C ILE A 30 -7.05 18.25 4.39
N LEU A 31 -7.55 17.11 3.90
CA LEU A 31 -6.87 15.81 4.11
C LEU A 31 -5.48 15.78 3.49
N ALA A 32 -5.31 16.32 2.27
CA ALA A 32 -4.00 16.42 1.63
C ALA A 32 -3.01 17.25 2.47
N ARG A 33 -3.45 18.40 3.01
CA ARG A 33 -2.63 19.22 3.91
C ARG A 33 -2.24 18.46 5.18
N ARG A 34 -3.19 17.77 5.82
CA ARG A 34 -2.93 16.99 7.03
C ARG A 34 -1.94 15.85 6.79
N ARG A 35 -2.02 15.19 5.63
CA ARG A 35 -1.05 14.17 5.21
C ARG A 35 0.34 14.77 4.96
N LYS A 36 0.43 15.90 4.26
CA LYS A 36 1.71 16.60 4.02
C LYS A 36 2.39 17.02 5.32
N GLN A 37 1.61 17.44 6.31
CA GLN A 37 2.12 17.78 7.65
C GLN A 37 2.51 16.54 8.48
N GLY A 38 2.10 15.33 8.07
CA GLY A 38 2.37 14.11 8.82
C GLY A 38 1.51 13.94 10.08
N CYS A 39 0.30 14.53 10.12
CA CYS A 39 -0.57 14.40 11.29
C CYS A 39 -0.93 12.93 11.56
N TRP A 40 -0.61 12.43 12.76
CA TRP A 40 -0.92 11.05 13.19
C TRP A 40 -2.42 10.73 13.19
N LYS A 41 -3.26 11.74 13.41
CA LYS A 41 -4.73 11.64 13.30
C LYS A 41 -5.20 12.54 12.17
N LEU A 42 -5.87 11.99 11.16
CA LEU A 42 -6.38 12.76 10.03
C LEU A 42 -7.79 13.29 10.30
N THR A 43 -8.65 12.52 10.97
CA THR A 43 -10.02 12.92 11.34
C THR A 43 -10.49 12.29 12.65
N VAL A 44 -11.71 12.65 13.08
CA VAL A 44 -12.39 12.05 14.25
C VAL A 44 -12.52 10.53 14.13
N SER A 45 -12.57 9.99 12.91
CA SER A 45 -12.67 8.54 12.68
C SER A 45 -11.47 7.75 13.23
N ASP A 46 -10.31 8.40 13.35
CA ASP A 46 -9.07 7.75 13.79
C ASP A 46 -8.99 7.61 15.33
N GLU A 47 -9.88 8.30 16.06
CA GLU A 47 -9.92 8.29 17.54
C GLU A 47 -10.27 6.93 18.14
N ARG A 48 -10.91 6.02 17.39
CA ARG A 48 -11.33 4.71 17.90
C ARG A 48 -10.36 3.57 17.57
N ASN A 49 -9.39 3.80 16.69
CA ASN A 49 -8.42 2.78 16.30
C ASN A 49 -7.17 2.75 17.19
N CYS A 50 -7.04 3.66 18.16
CA CYS A 50 -5.96 3.59 19.17
C CYS A 50 -6.10 2.41 20.16
N ARG A 51 -7.18 1.60 20.09
CA ARG A 51 -7.31 0.34 20.84
C ARG A 51 -6.77 -0.90 20.11
N ARG A 52 -6.28 -0.76 18.87
CA ARG A 52 -5.76 -1.89 18.04
C ARG A 52 -4.24 -1.90 17.87
N HIS A 53 -3.52 -1.04 18.58
CA HIS A 53 -2.10 -1.24 18.88
C HIS A 53 -1.96 -1.88 20.27
N ARG A 54 -2.64 -3.00 20.52
CA ARG A 54 -2.06 -4.01 21.41
C ARG A 54 -0.99 -4.67 20.56
N GLU A 55 0.27 -4.37 20.89
CA GLU A 55 1.49 -5.11 20.55
C GLU A 55 1.50 -5.86 19.21
N PRO A 56 2.33 -5.48 18.22
CA PRO A 56 2.76 -6.49 17.27
C PRO A 56 3.45 -7.59 18.08
N LEU A 57 2.83 -8.77 18.20
CA LEU A 57 3.46 -9.94 18.79
C LEU A 57 4.88 -10.07 18.22
N PRO A 58 5.91 -10.27 19.04
CA PRO A 58 7.27 -10.43 18.53
C PRO A 58 7.27 -11.61 17.56
N ARG A 59 7.56 -11.32 16.28
CA ARG A 59 7.84 -12.36 15.29
C ARG A 59 9.22 -12.95 15.56
N SER A 60 9.37 -13.70 16.66
CA SER A 60 10.41 -14.74 16.80
C SER A 60 10.47 -15.30 18.21
N SER A 61 10.18 -16.59 18.37
CA SER A 61 11.15 -17.52 18.96
C SER A 61 10.73 -18.97 18.70
N SER A 62 11.58 -19.69 17.92
CA SER A 62 11.90 -21.13 17.98
C SER A 62 10.75 -22.16 17.90
N ASN A 63 10.76 -23.20 17.05
CA ASN A 63 11.87 -23.91 16.42
C ASN A 63 11.34 -24.95 15.39
N ALA A 64 12.27 -25.41 14.55
CA ALA A 64 12.28 -26.72 13.87
C ALA A 64 11.44 -26.91 12.58
N GLY A 65 12.12 -26.69 11.45
CA GLY A 65 12.42 -27.78 10.53
C GLY A 65 11.41 -28.11 9.41
N LYS A 66 11.79 -27.77 8.17
CA LYS A 66 11.93 -28.74 7.07
C LYS A 66 12.69 -28.11 5.90
N GLN A 67 13.57 -28.94 5.36
CA GLN A 67 14.66 -28.61 4.45
C GLN A 67 14.17 -28.34 3.01
N ARG A 68 15.11 -27.85 2.18
CA ARG A 68 15.23 -28.02 0.72
C ARG A 68 14.27 -27.20 -0.16
N HIS A 69 14.81 -26.22 -0.89
CA HIS A 69 15.46 -26.53 -2.16
C HIS A 69 16.32 -25.34 -2.61
N THR A 70 17.60 -25.59 -2.82
CA THR A 70 18.47 -24.66 -3.53
C THR A 70 18.07 -24.63 -5.00
N TYR A 71 18.13 -23.43 -5.58
CA TYR A 71 18.18 -23.13 -7.02
C TYR A 71 16.89 -23.32 -7.84
N ASN A 72 16.46 -22.23 -8.49
CA ASN A 72 16.11 -22.35 -9.90
C ASN A 72 16.60 -21.14 -10.73
N LYS A 73 17.91 -21.04 -10.98
CA LYS A 73 18.44 -20.14 -12.02
C LYS A 73 18.15 -20.63 -13.46
N ASN A 74 17.19 -21.53 -13.72
CA ASN A 74 16.75 -21.80 -15.11
C ASN A 74 15.94 -20.66 -15.71
N TRP A 75 15.21 -19.85 -14.92
CA TRP A 75 14.39 -18.77 -15.49
C TRP A 75 15.26 -17.73 -16.22
N ALA A 76 16.43 -17.41 -15.67
CA ALA A 76 17.39 -16.51 -16.28
C ALA A 76 18.15 -17.13 -17.47
N LYS A 77 18.31 -18.46 -17.52
CA LYS A 77 18.89 -19.17 -18.69
C LYS A 77 17.86 -19.29 -19.82
N ILE A 78 16.61 -19.61 -19.51
CA ILE A 78 15.49 -19.70 -20.45
C ILE A 78 15.22 -18.34 -21.09
N LYS A 79 15.18 -17.26 -20.29
CA LYS A 79 15.01 -15.89 -20.81
C LYS A 79 16.12 -15.52 -21.80
N ARG A 80 17.39 -15.77 -21.44
CA ARG A 80 18.55 -15.50 -22.32
C ARG A 80 18.56 -16.32 -23.61
N LYS A 81 18.15 -17.61 -23.56
CA LYS A 81 18.06 -18.46 -24.77
C LYS A 81 16.98 -17.94 -25.74
N LYS A 82 15.84 -17.49 -25.20
CA LYS A 82 14.71 -16.97 -25.99
C LYS A 82 15.01 -15.63 -26.64
N ASP A 83 15.76 -14.77 -25.96
CA ASP A 83 16.22 -13.48 -26.52
C ASP A 83 17.28 -13.67 -27.61
N ARG A 84 18.19 -14.65 -27.47
CA ARG A 84 19.18 -14.99 -28.50
C ARG A 84 18.53 -15.51 -29.79
N GLU A 85 17.58 -16.43 -29.69
CA GLU A 85 16.82 -16.93 -30.86
C GLU A 85 16.06 -15.82 -31.61
N ARG A 86 15.54 -14.82 -30.89
CA ARG A 86 14.86 -13.66 -31.50
C ARG A 86 15.83 -12.79 -32.30
N LEU A 87 17.06 -12.62 -31.81
CA LEU A 87 18.08 -11.85 -32.49
C LEU A 87 18.59 -12.59 -33.74
N GLU A 88 18.78 -13.90 -33.64
CA GLU A 88 19.19 -14.75 -34.78
C GLU A 88 18.12 -14.80 -35.88
N LYS A 89 16.83 -14.91 -35.53
CA LYS A 89 15.70 -14.83 -36.50
C LYS A 89 15.54 -13.44 -37.12
N ARG A 90 15.89 -12.38 -36.40
CA ARG A 90 15.92 -11.01 -36.95
C ARG A 90 17.10 -10.80 -37.89
N ALA A 91 18.26 -11.37 -37.58
CA ALA A 91 19.46 -11.29 -38.40
C ALA A 91 19.31 -12.09 -39.72
N SER A 92 18.70 -13.28 -39.67
CA SER A 92 18.42 -14.08 -40.88
C SER A 92 17.34 -13.46 -41.77
N ALA A 93 16.45 -12.64 -41.22
CA ALA A 93 15.46 -11.88 -41.99
C ALA A 93 16.07 -10.72 -42.81
N GLN A 94 17.30 -10.27 -42.48
CA GLN A 94 17.99 -9.16 -43.16
C GLN A 94 18.91 -9.63 -44.30
N HIS A 95 19.28 -10.92 -44.35
CA HIS A 95 20.02 -11.51 -45.47
C HIS A 95 19.08 -12.40 -46.27
N LYS A 96 18.21 -11.79 -47.08
CA LYS A 96 17.51 -12.50 -48.16
C LYS A 96 18.24 -12.20 -49.47
N PRO A 97 18.85 -13.18 -50.15
CA PRO A 97 19.33 -12.95 -51.51
C PRO A 97 18.13 -12.60 -52.42
N LYS A 98 18.37 -11.72 -53.40
CA LYS A 98 17.38 -11.34 -54.41
C LYS A 98 17.00 -12.52 -55.29
#